data_AF-A0A354TI52-F1
#
_entry.id   AF-A0A354TI52-F1
#
_cell.length_a   1.000
_cell.length_b   1.000
_cell.length_c   1.000
_cell.angle_alpha   90.00
_cell.angle_beta   90.00
_cell.angle_gamma   90.00
#
_symmetry.space_group_name_H-M   'P 1'
#
loop_
_entity.id
_entity.type
_entity.pdbx_description
1 polymer ?
#
loop_
_entity_poly.entity_id
_entity_poly.type
_entity_poly.pdbx_seq_one_letter_code
_entity_poly.pdbx_strand_id
1 'polypeptide(L)' 'MALKTFKPTTPTNRYKEWNSFDEITKHSPEKSLTVALRKSGGRNNTGRITTRHIGGGH' A
#
# COMPACT_ATOMS: atom_id res chain seq x y z
N MET A 1 -17.09 -4.23 3.88
CA MET A 1 -16.36 -2.95 3.69
C MET A 1 -17.09 -2.06 2.70
N ALA A 2 -17.48 -0.85 3.12
CA ALA A 2 -18.06 0.16 2.23
C ALA A 2 -16.96 0.92 1.46
N LEU A 3 -17.32 1.64 0.39
CA LEU A 3 -16.43 2.58 -0.30
C LEU A 3 -16.65 4.00 0.21
N LYS A 4 -15.57 4.72 0.50
CA LYS A 4 -15.58 6.12 0.90
C LYS A 4 -15.16 6.99 -0.28
N THR A 5 -16.08 7.83 -0.73
CA THR A 5 -15.84 8.87 -1.73
C THR A 5 -15.39 10.16 -1.06
N PHE A 6 -14.60 10.97 -1.78
CA PHE A 6 -14.12 12.27 -1.29
C PHE A 6 -14.89 13.41 -1.95
N LYS A 7 -15.10 14.50 -1.20
CA LYS A 7 -15.56 15.75 -1.80
C LYS A 7 -14.50 16.24 -2.81
N PRO A 8 -14.89 16.67 -4.03
CA PRO A 8 -13.95 17.05 -5.07
C PRO A 8 -13.38 18.47 -4.84
N THR A 9 -12.71 18.68 -3.70
CA THR A 9 -12.06 19.96 -3.35
C THR A 9 -10.79 20.21 -4.16
N THR A 10 -10.13 19.16 -4.63
CA THR A 10 -9.01 19.20 -5.57
C THR A 10 -9.31 18.29 -6.77
N PRO A 11 -8.74 18.56 -7.97
CA PRO A 11 -9.02 17.75 -9.17
C PRO A 11 -8.65 16.28 -8.99
N THR A 12 -7.60 15.99 -8.21
CA THR A 12 -7.15 14.63 -7.89
C THR A 12 -8.15 13.83 -7.06
N ASN A 13 -8.98 14.50 -6.25
CA ASN A 13 -9.96 13.83 -5.39
C ASN A 13 -11.27 13.47 -6.11
N ARG A 14 -11.50 13.94 -7.34
CA ARG A 14 -12.78 13.76 -8.06
C ARG A 14 -13.14 12.30 -8.32
N TYR A 15 -12.15 11.49 -8.69
CA TYR A 15 -12.34 10.07 -9.00
C TYR A 15 -11.65 9.17 -7.97
N LYS A 16 -11.18 9.77 -6.87
CA LYS A 16 -10.48 9.03 -5.82
C LYS A 16 -11.50 8.39 -4.90
N GLU A 17 -11.35 7.10 -4.69
CA GLU A 17 -12.15 6.32 -3.75
C GLU A 17 -11.21 5.53 -2.84
N TRP A 18 -11.56 5.44 -1.57
CA TRP A 18 -10.85 4.60 -0.59
C TRP A 18 -11.80 3.57 0.01
N ASN A 19 -11.26 2.45 0.46
CA ASN A 19 -12.01 1.49 1.26
C ASN A 19 -12.35 2.12 2.62
N SER A 20 -13.58 1.92 3.08
CA SER A 20 -13.96 2.18 4.46
C SER A 20 -13.43 1.04 5.34
N PHE A 21 -12.82 1.40 6.47
CA PHE A 21 -12.14 0.47 7.38
C PHE A 21 -12.95 0.20 8.65
N ASP A 22 -14.27 0.30 8.60
CA ASP A 22 -15.16 0.17 9.77
C ASP A 22 -15.07 -1.20 10.46
N GLU A 23 -14.66 -2.23 9.72
CA GLU A 23 -14.45 -3.60 10.22
C GLU A 23 -13.07 -3.81 10.88
N ILE A 24 -12.11 -2.91 10.66
CA ILE A 24 -10.76 -3.02 11.22
C ILE A 24 -10.78 -2.53 12.66
N THR A 25 -10.71 -3.46 13.60
CA THR A 25 -10.82 -3.19 15.05
C THR A 25 -9.54 -2.73 15.72
N LYS A 26 -8.37 -2.97 15.09
CA LYS A 26 -7.05 -2.62 15.64
C LYS A 26 -6.16 -2.03 14.54
N HIS A 27 -5.39 -1.01 14.89
CA HIS A 27 -4.50 -0.31 13.95
C HIS A 27 -3.04 -0.81 13.97
N SER A 28 -2.65 -1.58 14.98
CA SER A 28 -1.29 -2.13 15.11
C SER A 28 -1.32 -3.66 15.08
N PRO A 29 -0.44 -4.31 14.30
CA PRO A 29 -0.30 -5.76 14.32
C PRO A 29 0.36 -6.24 15.61
N GLU A 30 0.18 -7.51 15.92
CA GLU A 30 0.84 -8.18 17.05
C GLU A 30 2.35 -8.29 16.78
N LYS A 31 3.17 -7.66 17.63
CA LYS A 31 4.61 -7.49 17.37
C LYS A 31 5.34 -8.81 17.22
N SER A 32 4.98 -9.80 18.04
CA SER A 32 5.60 -11.13 18.04
C SER A 32 5.42 -11.90 16.73
N LEU A 33 4.36 -11.58 15.96
CA LEU A 33 4.02 -12.24 14.71
C LEU A 33 4.52 -11.47 13.47
N THR A 34 5.25 -10.36 13.65
CA THR A 34 5.74 -9.53 12.54
C THR A 34 7.23 -9.74 12.28
N VAL A 35 7.60 -9.68 11.00
CA VAL A 35 9.00 -9.71 10.54
C VAL A 35 9.26 -8.59 9.56
N ALA A 36 10.51 -8.15 9.45
CA ALA A 36 10.89 -7.11 8.52
C ALA A 36 10.84 -7.63 7.08
N LEU A 37 9.98 -7.03 6.25
CA LEU A 37 9.91 -7.32 4.82
C LEU A 37 10.78 -6.32 4.04
N ARG A 38 11.86 -6.80 3.41
CA ARG A 38 12.74 -5.96 2.58
C ARG A 38 12.27 -5.96 1.13
N LYS A 39 12.22 -4.77 0.52
CA LYS A 39 11.81 -4.60 -0.88
C LYS A 39 12.96 -4.99 -1.81
N SER A 40 12.66 -5.79 -2.84
CA SER A 40 13.64 -6.20 -3.86
C SER A 40 13.89 -5.13 -4.93
N GLY A 41 12.96 -4.18 -5.10
CA GLY A 41 13.03 -3.17 -6.16
C GLY A 41 13.06 -3.77 -7.57
N GLY A 42 12.43 -4.94 -7.76
CA GLY A 42 12.40 -5.65 -9.05
C GLY A 42 13.73 -6.29 -9.45
N ARG A 43 14.69 -6.40 -8.52
CA ARG A 43 16.03 -6.98 -8.76
C ARG A 43 16.13 -8.40 -8.21
N ASN A 44 16.91 -9.23 -8.90
CA ASN A 44 17.25 -10.58 -8.45
C ASN A 44 18.56 -10.61 -7.62
N ASN A 45 19.00 -11.81 -7.24
CA ASN A 45 20.23 -12.05 -6.47
C ASN A 45 21.54 -11.61 -7.17
N THR A 46 21.54 -11.45 -8.49
CA THR A 46 22.68 -10.90 -9.26
C THR A 46 22.61 -9.38 -9.43
N GLY A 47 21.63 -8.74 -8.78
CA GLY A 47 21.44 -7.29 -8.83
C GLY A 47 20.92 -6.79 -10.18
N ARG A 48 20.43 -7.66 -11.06
CA ARG A 48 19.84 -7.27 -12.35
C ARG A 48 18.35 -7.01 -12.18
N ILE A 49 17.83 -6.03 -12.91
CA ILE A 49 16.38 -5.79 -12.99
C ILE A 49 15.77 -6.93 -13.80
N THR A 50 15.05 -7.82 -13.13
CA THR A 50 14.30 -8.91 -13.77
C THR A 50 12.85 -8.53 -14.01
N THR A 51 12.32 -7.57 -13.24
CA THR A 51 10.96 -7.07 -13.39
C THR A 51 10.97 -5.54 -13.36
N ARG A 52 10.45 -4.92 -14.42
CA ARG A 52 10.38 -3.46 -14.55
C ARG A 52 9.21 -2.88 -13.75
N HIS A 53 9.25 -1.57 -13.53
CA HIS A 53 8.23 -0.78 -12.82
C HIS A 53 8.00 -1.20 -11.35
N ILE A 54 8.95 -1.91 -10.72
CA ILE A 54 8.94 -2.24 -9.30
C ILE A 54 10.07 -1.47 -8.61
N GLY A 55 9.73 -0.58 -7.68
CA GLY A 55 10.69 0.21 -6.91
C GLY A 55 10.03 1.40 -6.22
N GLY A 56 10.49 1.77 -5.03
CA GLY A 56 9.88 2.82 -4.21
C GLY A 56 8.68 2.35 -3.38
N GLY A 57 7.79 3.29 -3.05
CA GLY A 57 6.61 3.07 -2.20
C GLY A 57 6.95 2.91 -0.71
N HIS A 58 5.95 3.07 0.16
CA HIS A 58 6.03 2.83 1.61
C HIS A 58 5.36 1.49 1.94
#